data_AF-A0A5M3YQ26-F1
#
_entry.id   AF-A0A5M3YQ26-F1
#
_cell.length_a   1.000
_cell.length_b   1.000
_cell.length_c   1.000
_cell.angle_alpha   90.00
_cell.angle_beta   90.00
_cell.angle_gamma   90.00
#
_symmetry.space_group_name_H-M   'P 1'
#
loop_
_entity.id
_entity.type
_entity.pdbx_description
1 polymer ?
#
loop_
_entity_poly.entity_id
_entity_poly.type
_entity_poly.pdbx_seq_one_letter_code
_entity_poly.pdbx_strand_id
1 'polypeptide(L)'
;MVSEPDLIGLGRVGCVKRFGDVAVKTANQWPVPHDASEYTMSVYNHMNRTNEESLKSEGRIYQHLVNVEGVLQPFKISDTEIRMPYVRHESLEKYLNANQATVGNARLLRWFHDAARIISRVHERRVIVADIAARNFLVNDDLSILLCDFSESVIVTEGENLDAFIPEDFLSFKLDIARFGSMIYKIVSGQRYEFYVDTRIERGLDDGEAKAYKEWPTDEQLPNTEGVFLGDIIRRCWLKDGFSKMKKVCTALQSLQNTEAKWGAAG
;
A
#
# COMPACT_ATOMS: atom_id res chain seq x y z
N MET A 1 31.31 -14.00 -13.81
CA MET A 1 30.07 -14.78 -13.78
C MET A 1 28.98 -13.85 -13.29
N VAL A 2 27.97 -13.56 -14.13
CA VAL A 2 26.79 -12.81 -13.67
C VAL A 2 26.03 -13.78 -12.78
N SER A 3 25.87 -13.46 -11.50
CA SER A 3 25.07 -14.26 -10.58
C SER A 3 23.68 -14.45 -11.16
N GLU A 4 23.10 -15.65 -11.01
CA GLU A 4 21.70 -15.86 -11.39
C GLU A 4 20.80 -14.85 -10.65
N PRO A 5 19.73 -14.37 -11.30
CA PRO A 5 18.85 -13.40 -10.67
C PRO A 5 18.04 -14.02 -9.53
N ASP A 6 18.08 -13.39 -8.35
CA ASP A 6 17.30 -13.83 -7.20
C ASP A 6 15.86 -13.35 -7.33
N LEU A 7 14.88 -14.25 -7.19
CA LEU A 7 13.47 -13.86 -7.05
C LEU A 7 13.25 -13.26 -5.66
N ILE A 8 12.99 -11.95 -5.59
CA ILE A 8 12.86 -11.21 -4.32
C ILE A 8 11.41 -10.81 -4.00
N GLY A 9 10.51 -10.90 -4.98
CA GLY A 9 9.08 -10.65 -4.79
C GLY A 9 8.23 -11.36 -5.83
N LEU A 10 7.12 -11.94 -5.40
CA LEU A 10 6.08 -12.50 -6.28
C LEU A 10 4.73 -11.96 -5.82
N GLY A 11 4.15 -11.10 -6.64
CA GLY A 11 2.81 -10.55 -6.44
C GLY A 11 1.78 -11.25 -7.32
N ARG A 12 0.55 -10.76 -7.26
CA ARG A 12 -0.58 -11.30 -8.03
C ARG A 12 -0.35 -11.22 -9.54
N VAL A 13 0.09 -10.05 -10.01
CA VAL A 13 0.19 -9.71 -11.44
C VAL A 13 1.63 -9.60 -11.95
N GLY A 14 2.62 -9.56 -11.05
CA GLY A 14 4.02 -9.40 -11.43
C GLY A 14 4.98 -10.03 -10.42
N CYS A 15 6.23 -10.18 -10.85
CA CYS A 15 7.33 -10.65 -10.03
C CYS A 15 8.51 -9.67 -10.10
N VAL A 16 9.35 -9.70 -9.07
CA VAL A 16 10.52 -8.84 -8.94
C VAL A 16 11.76 -9.71 -8.78
N LYS A 17 12.73 -9.53 -9.67
CA LYS A 17 14.02 -10.21 -9.64
C LYS A 17 15.15 -9.22 -9.38
N ARG A 18 16.17 -9.65 -8.64
CA ARG A 18 17.35 -8.85 -8.31
C ARG A 18 18.50 -9.17 -9.26
N PHE A 19 19.15 -8.13 -9.76
CA PHE A 19 20.37 -8.19 -10.56
C PHE A 19 21.39 -7.21 -9.95
N GLY A 20 22.24 -7.69 -9.04
CA GLY A 20 23.15 -6.80 -8.30
C GLY A 20 22.39 -5.80 -7.43
N ASP A 21 22.54 -4.50 -7.69
CA ASP A 21 21.82 -3.41 -7.00
C ASP A 21 20.56 -2.94 -7.75
N VAL A 22 20.08 -3.75 -8.70
CA VAL A 22 18.86 -3.46 -9.47
C VAL A 22 17.76 -4.45 -9.14
N ALA A 23 16.57 -3.95 -8.83
CA ALA A 23 15.34 -4.70 -8.82
C ALA A 23 14.60 -4.52 -10.15
N VAL A 24 14.21 -5.61 -10.81
CA VAL A 24 13.48 -5.61 -12.08
C VAL A 24 12.12 -6.25 -11.85
N LYS A 25 11.05 -5.47 -11.99
CA LYS A 25 9.67 -5.95 -11.97
C LYS A 25 9.22 -6.28 -13.39
N THR A 26 8.65 -7.45 -13.58
CA THR A 26 8.08 -7.94 -14.85
C THR A 26 6.69 -8.53 -14.60
N ALA A 27 5.83 -8.52 -15.61
CA ALA A 27 4.53 -9.18 -15.56
C ALA A 27 4.69 -10.70 -15.32
N ASN A 28 3.77 -11.29 -14.56
CA ASN A 28 3.71 -12.74 -14.42
C ASN A 28 3.33 -13.36 -15.76
N GLN A 29 4.11 -14.33 -16.22
CA GLN A 29 3.90 -15.06 -17.46
C GLN A 29 3.70 -16.54 -17.15
N TRP A 30 2.47 -17.01 -17.32
CA TRP A 30 2.10 -18.38 -17.05
C TRP A 30 2.13 -19.18 -18.36
N PRO A 31 2.99 -20.20 -18.47
CA PRO A 31 3.05 -21.02 -19.67
C PRO A 31 1.76 -21.83 -19.82
N VAL A 32 1.23 -21.86 -21.03
CA VAL A 32 0.03 -22.65 -21.36
C VAL A 32 0.42 -24.13 -21.41
N PRO A 33 -0.29 -25.03 -20.69
CA PRO A 33 -0.03 -26.47 -20.78
C PRO A 33 -0.15 -26.99 -22.21
N HIS A 34 0.72 -27.91 -22.61
CA HIS A 34 0.79 -28.43 -23.98
C HIS A 34 -0.50 -29.13 -24.44
N ASP A 35 -1.28 -29.67 -23.51
CA ASP A 35 -2.54 -30.39 -23.70
C ASP A 35 -3.78 -29.56 -23.28
N ALA A 36 -3.61 -28.25 -23.11
CA ALA A 36 -4.69 -27.37 -22.70
C ALA A 36 -5.83 -27.32 -23.72
N SER A 37 -7.07 -27.36 -23.23
CA SER A 37 -8.26 -27.07 -24.05
C SER A 37 -8.23 -25.64 -24.58
N GLU A 38 -8.93 -25.35 -25.69
CA GLU A 38 -9.05 -23.98 -26.21
C GLU A 38 -9.54 -22.98 -25.15
N TYR A 39 -10.48 -23.40 -24.30
CA TYR A 39 -10.95 -22.60 -23.17
C TYR A 39 -9.82 -22.28 -22.19
N THR A 40 -9.06 -23.30 -21.77
CA THR A 40 -7.91 -23.13 -20.88
C THR A 40 -6.85 -22.22 -21.49
N MET A 41 -6.55 -22.39 -22.79
CA MET A 41 -5.63 -21.52 -23.52
C MET A 41 -6.10 -20.06 -23.48
N SER A 42 -7.39 -19.81 -23.72
CA SER A 42 -7.98 -18.47 -23.68
C SER A 42 -7.85 -17.83 -22.30
N VAL A 43 -8.10 -18.60 -21.23
CA VAL A 43 -7.96 -18.12 -19.84
C VAL A 43 -6.52 -17.71 -19.55
N TYR A 44 -5.53 -18.55 -19.86
CA TYR A 44 -4.11 -18.21 -19.62
C TYR A 44 -3.65 -17.01 -20.46
N ASN A 45 -4.03 -16.96 -21.73
CA ASN A 45 -3.70 -15.83 -22.60
C ASN A 45 -4.38 -14.53 -22.15
N HIS A 46 -5.58 -14.61 -21.58
CA HIS A 46 -6.23 -13.46 -20.98
C HIS A 46 -5.50 -13.01 -19.71
N MET A 47 -5.18 -13.94 -18.79
CA MET A 47 -4.43 -13.64 -17.56
C MET A 47 -3.07 -13.00 -17.85
N ASN A 48 -2.29 -13.53 -18.79
CA ASN A 48 -0.99 -12.95 -19.16
C ASN A 48 -1.14 -11.53 -19.73
N ARG A 49 -2.15 -11.29 -20.58
CA ARG A 49 -2.46 -9.94 -21.08
C ARG A 49 -2.85 -8.98 -19.96
N THR A 50 -3.69 -9.40 -19.02
CA THR A 50 -4.05 -8.57 -17.85
C THR A 50 -2.82 -8.25 -17.00
N ASN A 51 -1.91 -9.21 -16.78
CA ASN A 51 -0.66 -8.97 -16.05
C ASN A 51 0.24 -7.94 -16.75
N GLU A 52 0.34 -8.00 -18.07
CA GLU A 52 1.09 -7.03 -18.87
C GLU A 52 0.45 -5.64 -18.81
N GLU A 53 -0.87 -5.55 -18.90
CA GLU A 53 -1.62 -4.30 -18.76
C GLU A 53 -1.45 -3.67 -17.38
N SER A 54 -1.46 -4.48 -16.31
CA SER A 54 -1.18 -4.03 -14.94
C SER A 54 0.24 -3.45 -14.82
N LEU A 55 1.26 -4.12 -15.38
CA LEU A 55 2.63 -3.59 -15.38
C LEU A 55 2.73 -2.24 -16.11
N LYS A 56 2.07 -2.12 -17.27
CA LYS A 56 2.02 -0.86 -18.03
C LYS A 56 1.26 0.23 -17.28
N SER A 57 0.19 -0.13 -16.56
CA SER A 57 -0.54 0.81 -15.70
C SER A 57 0.35 1.33 -14.58
N GLU A 58 1.03 0.42 -13.87
CA GLU A 58 1.97 0.77 -12.80
C GLU A 58 3.11 1.67 -13.30
N GLY A 59 3.66 1.36 -14.49
CA GLY A 59 4.66 2.20 -15.14
C GLY A 59 4.17 3.64 -15.39
N ARG A 60 2.90 3.81 -15.80
CA ARG A 60 2.27 5.13 -15.96
C ARG A 60 2.09 5.85 -14.62
N ILE A 61 1.76 5.14 -13.54
CA ILE A 61 1.71 5.72 -12.19
C ILE A 61 3.08 6.25 -11.78
N TYR A 62 4.14 5.45 -11.96
CA TYR A 62 5.50 5.89 -11.65
C TYR A 62 5.92 7.13 -12.45
N GLN A 63 5.60 7.19 -13.74
CA GLN A 63 5.84 8.37 -14.57
C GLN A 63 5.11 9.61 -14.04
N HIS A 64 3.86 9.44 -13.58
CA HIS A 64 3.04 10.52 -13.01
C HIS A 64 3.55 10.99 -11.63
N LEU A 65 4.13 10.08 -10.85
CA LEU A 65 4.68 10.34 -9.52
C LEU A 65 6.19 10.67 -9.54
N VAL A 66 6.73 11.04 -10.71
CA VAL A 66 8.11 11.48 -10.81
C VAL A 66 8.36 12.65 -9.83
N ASN A 67 9.48 12.57 -9.11
CA ASN A 67 9.92 13.53 -8.10
C ASN A 67 9.00 13.64 -6.86
N VAL A 68 8.12 12.67 -6.61
CA VAL A 68 7.40 12.61 -5.33
C VAL A 68 8.31 12.03 -4.25
N GLU A 69 8.71 12.86 -3.30
CA GLU A 69 9.60 12.46 -2.20
C GLU A 69 9.00 11.32 -1.36
N GLY A 70 9.78 10.24 -1.25
CA GLY A 70 9.43 9.01 -0.53
C GLY A 70 8.66 7.98 -1.37
N VAL A 71 8.47 8.23 -2.67
CA VAL A 71 8.13 7.19 -3.66
C VAL A 71 9.44 6.64 -4.24
N LEU A 72 9.57 5.31 -4.31
CA LEU A 72 10.69 4.65 -4.99
C LEU A 72 10.75 5.13 -6.44
N GLN A 73 11.90 5.61 -6.90
CA GLN A 73 12.03 6.15 -8.26
C GLN A 73 12.65 5.10 -9.19
N PRO A 74 11.90 4.58 -10.18
CA PRO A 74 12.49 3.75 -11.23
C PRO A 74 13.44 4.58 -12.08
N PHE A 75 14.56 4.00 -12.48
CA PHE A 75 15.47 4.62 -13.44
C PHE A 75 15.18 4.20 -14.89
N LYS A 76 14.36 3.16 -15.10
CA LYS A 76 13.84 2.77 -16.41
C LYS A 76 12.44 2.20 -16.29
N ILE A 77 11.54 2.64 -17.17
CA ILE A 77 10.17 2.14 -17.31
C ILE A 77 9.95 1.78 -18.78
N SER A 78 9.35 0.64 -19.04
CA SER A 78 8.98 0.16 -20.37
C SER A 78 7.73 -0.72 -20.29
N ASP A 79 7.23 -1.13 -21.44
CA ASP A 79 6.06 -2.01 -21.54
C ASP A 79 6.25 -3.41 -20.95
N THR A 80 7.51 -3.86 -20.76
CA THR A 80 7.83 -5.22 -20.31
C THR A 80 8.56 -5.28 -18.97
N GLU A 81 9.13 -4.16 -18.53
CA GLU A 81 9.90 -4.09 -17.28
C GLU A 81 9.87 -2.71 -16.65
N ILE A 82 9.90 -2.70 -15.31
CA ILE A 82 10.18 -1.53 -14.48
C ILE A 82 11.47 -1.83 -13.70
N ARG A 83 12.51 -1.01 -13.88
CA ARG A 83 13.80 -1.17 -13.21
C ARG A 83 13.99 -0.10 -12.15
N MET A 84 14.27 -0.55 -10.93
CA MET A 84 14.33 0.25 -9.72
C MET A 84 15.61 -0.06 -8.93
N PRO A 85 16.09 0.86 -8.09
CA PRO A 85 17.17 0.55 -7.17
C PRO A 85 16.72 -0.55 -6.19
N TYR A 86 17.62 -1.51 -5.92
CA TYR A 86 17.41 -2.52 -4.89
C TYR A 86 17.60 -1.91 -3.50
N VAL A 87 16.65 -2.14 -2.61
CA VAL A 87 16.67 -1.65 -1.22
C VAL A 87 16.91 -2.82 -0.27
N ARG A 88 18.03 -2.78 0.47
CA ARG A 88 18.60 -3.94 1.17
C ARG A 88 17.80 -4.43 2.36
N HIS A 89 17.18 -3.53 3.12
CA HIS A 89 16.35 -3.92 4.26
C HIS A 89 14.95 -4.40 3.87
N GLU A 90 14.68 -4.50 2.55
CA GLU A 90 13.43 -4.99 1.99
C GLU A 90 12.22 -4.23 2.53
N SER A 91 11.07 -4.90 2.64
CA SER A 91 9.84 -4.26 3.10
C SER A 91 9.83 -4.03 4.61
N LEU A 92 9.09 -3.01 5.04
CA LEU A 92 8.86 -2.67 6.44
C LEU A 92 8.24 -3.85 7.18
N GLU A 93 7.36 -4.63 6.54
CA GLU A 93 6.83 -5.87 7.14
C GLU A 93 7.94 -6.88 7.47
N LYS A 94 8.85 -7.15 6.53
CA LYS A 94 9.98 -8.06 6.76
C LYS A 94 10.95 -7.50 7.78
N TYR A 95 11.24 -6.20 7.71
CA TYR A 95 12.11 -5.52 8.67
C TYR A 95 11.55 -5.62 10.08
N LEU A 96 10.27 -5.32 10.27
CA LEU A 96 9.60 -5.41 11.58
C LEU A 96 9.66 -6.84 12.11
N ASN A 97 9.35 -7.85 11.30
CA ASN A 97 9.41 -9.25 11.70
C ASN A 97 10.81 -9.69 12.15
N ALA A 98 11.86 -9.22 11.48
CA ALA A 98 13.24 -9.52 11.86
C ALA A 98 13.74 -8.72 13.09
N ASN A 99 13.10 -7.61 13.44
CA ASN A 99 13.57 -6.65 14.44
C ASN A 99 12.54 -6.33 15.53
N GLN A 100 11.57 -7.21 15.78
CA GLN A 100 10.48 -6.96 16.73
C GLN A 100 10.96 -6.58 18.14
N ALA A 101 12.09 -7.15 18.58
CA ALA A 101 12.66 -6.89 19.90
C ALA A 101 13.35 -5.52 20.03
N THR A 102 13.73 -4.88 18.91
CA THR A 102 14.54 -3.65 18.92
C THR A 102 13.74 -2.42 18.46
N VAL A 103 12.64 -2.61 17.76
CA VAL A 103 11.77 -1.52 17.29
C VAL A 103 10.78 -1.11 18.37
N GLY A 104 11.04 0.04 19.02
CA GLY A 104 10.10 0.65 19.97
C GLY A 104 9.04 1.56 19.33
N ASN A 105 8.04 1.95 20.12
CA ASN A 105 6.90 2.79 19.71
C ASN A 105 7.32 4.11 19.05
N ALA A 106 8.35 4.78 19.55
CA ALA A 106 8.84 6.04 18.96
C ALA A 106 9.33 5.85 17.51
N ARG A 107 9.89 4.68 17.16
CA ARG A 107 10.30 4.36 15.78
C ARG A 107 9.09 4.05 14.91
N LEU A 108 8.13 3.27 15.41
CA LEU A 108 6.86 3.00 14.72
C LEU A 108 6.12 4.30 14.41
N LEU A 109 6.00 5.19 15.38
CA LEU A 109 5.36 6.49 15.22
C LEU A 109 6.05 7.36 14.15
N ARG A 110 7.39 7.29 14.03
CA ARG A 110 8.13 7.93 12.93
C ARG A 110 7.79 7.34 11.57
N TRP A 111 7.82 6.02 11.44
CA TRP A 111 7.47 5.38 10.17
C TRP A 111 6.01 5.60 9.76
N PHE A 112 5.07 5.58 10.70
CA PHE A 112 3.67 5.91 10.38
C PHE A 112 3.52 7.36 9.93
N HIS A 113 4.19 8.30 10.60
CA HIS A 113 4.20 9.69 10.16
C HIS A 113 4.77 9.85 8.74
N ASP A 114 5.92 9.22 8.45
CA ASP A 114 6.53 9.29 7.13
C ASP A 114 5.67 8.61 6.06
N ALA A 115 5.06 7.46 6.36
CA ALA A 115 4.17 6.77 5.45
C ALA A 115 2.93 7.63 5.13
N ALA A 116 2.31 8.23 6.14
CA ALA A 116 1.20 9.16 5.95
C ALA A 116 1.62 10.36 5.07
N ARG A 117 2.83 10.90 5.30
CA ARG A 117 3.37 12.03 4.53
C ARG A 117 3.60 11.66 3.06
N ILE A 118 4.14 10.47 2.79
CA ILE A 118 4.32 9.93 1.43
C ILE A 118 2.96 9.77 0.74
N ILE A 119 2.01 9.11 1.38
CA ILE A 119 0.67 8.89 0.82
C ILE A 119 -0.04 10.24 0.58
N SER A 120 0.11 11.22 1.48
CA SER A 120 -0.45 12.56 1.28
C SER A 120 0.09 13.23 0.01
N ARG A 121 1.38 13.09 -0.29
CA ARG A 121 1.98 13.64 -1.52
C ARG A 121 1.50 12.92 -2.78
N VAL A 122 1.29 11.60 -2.69
CA VAL A 122 0.69 10.80 -3.77
C VAL A 122 -0.76 11.22 -4.02
N HIS A 123 -1.55 11.43 -2.95
CA HIS A 123 -2.91 11.97 -3.02
C HIS A 123 -2.95 13.36 -3.64
N GLU A 124 -1.98 14.24 -3.34
CA GLU A 124 -1.83 15.57 -3.96
C GLU A 124 -1.59 15.50 -5.48
N ARG A 125 -1.04 14.38 -5.98
CA ARG A 125 -0.93 14.08 -7.42
C ARG A 125 -2.16 13.40 -8.00
N ARG A 126 -3.28 13.38 -7.27
CA ARG A 126 -4.54 12.72 -7.67
C ARG A 126 -4.39 11.21 -7.92
N VAL A 127 -3.50 10.55 -7.18
CA VAL A 127 -3.34 9.08 -7.27
C VAL A 127 -3.89 8.43 -6.01
N ILE A 128 -4.80 7.48 -6.19
CA ILE A 128 -5.23 6.56 -5.13
C ILE A 128 -4.24 5.38 -5.13
N VAL A 129 -3.66 5.09 -3.97
CA VAL A 129 -2.66 4.02 -3.82
C VAL A 129 -3.34 2.65 -3.90
N ALA A 130 -4.54 2.54 -3.31
CA ALA A 130 -5.37 1.35 -3.19
C ALA A 130 -4.76 0.22 -2.34
N ASP A 131 -3.50 -0.17 -2.54
CA ASP A 131 -2.83 -1.21 -1.75
C ASP A 131 -1.88 -0.64 -0.68
N ILE A 132 -2.44 -0.06 0.38
CA ILE A 132 -1.66 0.45 1.50
C ILE A 132 -1.43 -0.67 2.51
N ALA A 133 -0.20 -1.18 2.54
CA ALA A 133 0.24 -2.20 3.49
C ALA A 133 1.75 -2.08 3.77
N ALA A 134 2.19 -2.59 4.93
CA ALA A 134 3.58 -2.55 5.36
C ALA A 134 4.55 -3.24 4.38
N ARG A 135 4.06 -4.23 3.63
CA ARG A 135 4.83 -4.93 2.59
C ARG A 135 5.21 -4.03 1.40
N ASN A 136 4.49 -2.92 1.20
CA ASN A 136 4.69 -1.99 0.06
C ASN A 136 5.55 -0.78 0.43
N PHE A 137 6.06 -0.70 1.67
CA PHE A 137 7.05 0.28 2.08
C PHE A 137 8.40 -0.40 2.22
N LEU A 138 9.42 0.03 1.47
CA LEU A 138 10.80 -0.44 1.64
C LEU A 138 11.52 0.38 2.69
N VAL A 139 12.50 -0.20 3.37
CA VAL A 139 13.32 0.47 4.40
C VAL A 139 14.72 0.74 3.85
N ASN A 140 15.16 2.00 3.85
CA ASN A 140 16.51 2.38 3.44
C ASN A 140 17.54 2.13 4.56
N ASP A 141 18.83 2.20 4.23
CA ASP A 141 19.94 2.03 5.18
C ASP A 141 19.91 3.06 6.33
N ASP A 142 19.38 4.26 6.07
CA ASP A 142 19.17 5.31 7.09
C ASP A 142 17.85 5.15 7.87
N LEU A 143 17.13 4.04 7.65
CA LEU A 143 15.80 3.72 8.17
C LEU A 143 14.67 4.66 7.70
N SER A 144 14.89 5.48 6.68
CA SER A 144 13.79 6.12 5.96
C SER A 144 13.00 5.07 5.17
N ILE A 145 11.76 5.39 4.77
CA ILE A 145 10.89 4.46 4.04
C ILE A 145 10.52 4.99 2.66
N LEU A 146 10.32 4.06 1.72
CA LEU A 146 9.93 4.33 0.34
C LEU A 146 8.69 3.52 -0.05
N LEU A 147 7.65 4.15 -0.57
CA LEU A 147 6.50 3.45 -1.16
C LEU A 147 6.89 2.90 -2.55
N CYS A 148 6.64 1.61 -2.81
CA CYS A 148 7.21 0.92 -3.98
C CYS A 148 6.26 0.04 -4.81
N ASP A 149 4.97 -0.03 -4.49
CA ASP A 149 4.03 -0.84 -5.27
C ASP A 149 2.81 -0.02 -5.63
N PHE A 150 2.55 0.10 -6.94
CA PHE A 150 1.43 0.84 -7.50
C PHE A 150 0.61 -0.01 -8.47
N SER A 151 0.70 -1.35 -8.39
CA SER A 151 -0.01 -2.24 -9.31
C SER A 151 -1.54 -2.09 -9.27
N GLU A 152 -2.08 -1.70 -8.12
CA GLU A 152 -3.52 -1.48 -7.90
C GLU A 152 -3.89 0.02 -7.90
N SER A 153 -2.93 0.91 -8.13
CA SER A 153 -3.14 2.35 -8.03
C SER A 153 -3.81 2.94 -9.27
N VAL A 154 -4.55 4.02 -9.06
CA VAL A 154 -5.35 4.68 -10.11
C VAL A 154 -5.10 6.18 -10.11
N ILE A 155 -4.93 6.78 -11.29
CA ILE A 155 -4.93 8.23 -11.47
C ILE A 155 -6.38 8.71 -11.61
N VAL A 156 -6.80 9.62 -10.73
CA VAL A 156 -8.12 10.23 -10.77
C VAL A 156 -8.11 11.41 -11.75
N THR A 157 -8.97 11.36 -12.77
CA THR A 157 -8.96 12.35 -13.86
C THR A 157 -9.42 13.73 -13.38
N GLU A 158 -9.00 14.79 -14.07
CA GLU A 158 -9.40 16.16 -13.72
C GLU A 158 -10.91 16.37 -13.92
N GLY A 159 -11.56 17.08 -12.99
CA GLY A 159 -13.02 17.30 -13.00
C GLY A 159 -13.82 16.32 -12.16
N GLU A 160 -13.24 15.17 -11.79
CA GLU A 160 -13.86 14.24 -10.84
C GLU A 160 -13.69 14.74 -9.40
N ASN A 161 -14.79 14.75 -8.65
CA ASN A 161 -14.80 15.19 -7.27
C ASN A 161 -13.99 14.20 -6.41
N LEU A 162 -12.85 14.67 -5.89
CA LEU A 162 -11.93 13.90 -5.04
C LEU A 162 -12.62 13.33 -3.79
N ASP A 163 -13.66 13.99 -3.27
CA ASP A 163 -14.40 13.57 -2.07
C ASP A 163 -15.57 12.61 -2.40
N ALA A 164 -15.92 12.45 -3.68
CA ALA A 164 -17.04 11.63 -4.15
C ALA A 164 -16.66 10.63 -5.26
N PHE A 165 -15.37 10.44 -5.52
CA PHE A 165 -14.87 9.46 -6.47
C PHE A 165 -15.13 8.06 -5.90
N ILE A 166 -16.27 7.50 -6.29
CA ILE A 166 -16.52 6.05 -6.31
C ILE A 166 -16.59 5.75 -7.81
N PRO A 167 -15.47 5.48 -8.49
CA PRO A 167 -15.54 4.95 -9.83
C PRO A 167 -16.14 3.55 -9.76
N GLU A 168 -16.37 2.95 -10.92
CA GLU A 168 -16.76 1.55 -11.11
C GLU A 168 -15.88 0.53 -10.35
N ASP A 169 -14.74 0.96 -9.77
CA ASP A 169 -13.78 0.16 -9.01
C ASP A 169 -13.90 0.29 -7.47
N PHE A 170 -14.82 1.09 -6.93
CA PHE A 170 -15.05 1.20 -5.47
C PHE A 170 -13.82 1.67 -4.68
N LEU A 171 -12.95 2.46 -5.29
CA LEU A 171 -11.76 3.04 -4.68
C LEU A 171 -11.98 4.51 -4.32
N SER A 172 -11.36 4.98 -3.23
CA SER A 172 -11.37 6.41 -2.86
C SER A 172 -10.16 6.75 -1.98
N PHE A 173 -9.81 8.04 -1.90
CA PHE A 173 -8.81 8.50 -0.92
C PHE A 173 -9.22 8.18 0.52
N LYS A 174 -10.52 8.11 0.79
CA LYS A 174 -11.04 7.74 2.10
C LYS A 174 -10.80 6.26 2.41
N LEU A 175 -10.89 5.37 1.41
CA LEU A 175 -10.48 3.97 1.57
C LEU A 175 -8.97 3.82 1.75
N ASP A 176 -8.15 4.63 1.08
CA ASP A 176 -6.70 4.67 1.36
C ASP A 176 -6.42 5.04 2.82
N ILE A 177 -7.12 6.04 3.35
CA ILE A 177 -7.01 6.44 4.77
C ILE A 177 -7.45 5.28 5.68
N ALA A 178 -8.55 4.59 5.37
CA ALA A 178 -9.00 3.45 6.16
C ALA A 178 -7.97 2.31 6.15
N ARG A 179 -7.40 1.97 4.97
CA ARG A 179 -6.33 0.96 4.82
C ARG A 179 -5.06 1.36 5.55
N PHE A 180 -4.72 2.64 5.57
CA PHE A 180 -3.62 3.14 6.39
C PHE A 180 -3.87 2.91 7.89
N GLY A 181 -5.09 3.17 8.37
CA GLY A 181 -5.51 2.81 9.74
C GLY A 181 -5.39 1.31 10.01
N SER A 182 -5.82 0.48 9.07
CA SER A 182 -5.70 -0.99 9.12
C SER A 182 -4.25 -1.47 9.17
N MET A 183 -3.37 -0.85 8.39
CA MET A 183 -1.93 -1.14 8.42
C MET A 183 -1.32 -0.83 9.79
N ILE A 184 -1.64 0.34 10.37
CA ILE A 184 -1.19 0.68 11.72
C ILE A 184 -1.73 -0.36 12.72
N TYR A 185 -3.03 -0.64 12.69
CA TYR A 185 -3.68 -1.58 13.60
C TYR A 185 -3.03 -2.97 13.57
N LYS A 186 -2.78 -3.50 12.36
CA LYS A 186 -2.07 -4.77 12.16
C LYS A 186 -0.70 -4.76 12.83
N ILE A 187 0.09 -3.72 12.62
CA ILE A 187 1.45 -3.63 13.16
C ILE A 187 1.44 -3.53 14.70
N VAL A 188 0.57 -2.68 15.27
CA VAL A 188 0.65 -2.35 16.70
C VAL A 188 -0.11 -3.32 17.60
N SER A 189 -1.12 -4.02 17.08
CA SER A 189 -1.95 -4.97 17.84
C SER A 189 -1.73 -6.43 17.45
N GLY A 190 -1.12 -6.69 16.29
CA GLY A 190 -1.05 -8.02 15.69
C GLY A 190 -2.39 -8.53 15.11
N GLN A 191 -3.49 -7.78 15.28
CA GLN A 191 -4.81 -8.15 14.79
C GLN A 191 -5.05 -7.58 13.40
N ARG A 192 -5.73 -8.34 12.54
CA ARG A 192 -6.09 -7.90 11.19
C ARG A 192 -7.51 -7.34 11.17
N TYR A 193 -7.66 -6.17 10.57
CA TYR A 193 -8.97 -5.64 10.19
C TYR A 193 -8.83 -4.82 8.93
N GLU A 194 -9.42 -5.30 7.84
CA GLU A 194 -9.47 -4.61 6.55
C GLU A 194 -10.90 -4.67 6.03
N PHE A 195 -11.34 -3.61 5.36
CA PHE A 195 -12.65 -3.58 4.73
C PHE A 195 -12.62 -2.79 3.43
N TYR A 196 -13.62 -3.08 2.61
CA TYR A 196 -13.94 -2.30 1.42
C TYR A 196 -15.45 -2.07 1.33
N VAL A 197 -15.84 -1.04 0.59
CA VAL A 197 -17.24 -0.67 0.41
C VAL A 197 -17.62 -0.95 -1.04
N ASP A 198 -18.40 -1.99 -1.28
CA ASP A 198 -18.92 -2.33 -2.61
C ASP A 198 -20.43 -2.15 -2.61
N THR A 199 -20.93 -1.10 -3.27
CA THR A 199 -22.36 -0.78 -3.26
C THR A 199 -23.20 -1.74 -4.13
N ARG A 200 -22.56 -2.64 -4.90
CA ARG A 200 -23.24 -3.64 -5.74
C ARG A 200 -23.61 -4.90 -4.98
N ILE A 201 -22.99 -5.17 -3.83
CA ILE A 201 -23.30 -6.37 -3.04
C ILE A 201 -24.64 -6.20 -2.33
N GLU A 202 -25.42 -7.27 -2.28
CA GLU A 202 -26.72 -7.25 -1.58
C GLU A 202 -26.56 -7.28 -0.06
N ARG A 203 -25.52 -7.96 0.43
CA ARG A 203 -25.19 -8.12 1.85
C ARG A 203 -23.68 -8.11 2.02
N GLY A 204 -23.24 -7.66 3.20
CA GLY A 204 -21.83 -7.71 3.55
C GLY A 204 -21.30 -9.15 3.54
N LEU A 205 -20.03 -9.29 3.17
CA LEU A 205 -19.32 -10.56 3.08
C LEU A 205 -18.11 -10.50 4.01
N ASP A 206 -17.77 -11.62 4.61
CA ASP A 206 -16.57 -11.80 5.41
C ASP A 206 -15.90 -13.08 4.92
N ASP A 207 -14.78 -12.94 4.22
CA ASP A 207 -14.01 -14.07 3.69
C ASP A 207 -12.85 -14.48 4.62
N GLY A 208 -12.78 -13.88 5.82
CA GLY A 208 -11.71 -14.09 6.79
C GLY A 208 -10.48 -13.23 6.56
N GLU A 209 -10.31 -12.63 5.38
CA GLU A 209 -9.19 -11.73 5.05
C GLU A 209 -9.61 -10.26 5.08
N ALA A 210 -10.79 -9.95 4.51
CA ALA A 210 -11.37 -8.62 4.49
C ALA A 210 -12.90 -8.67 4.57
N LYS A 211 -13.48 -7.59 5.08
CA LYS A 211 -14.93 -7.42 5.15
C LYS A 211 -15.42 -6.56 3.98
N ALA A 212 -16.37 -7.07 3.22
CA ALA A 212 -17.12 -6.32 2.25
C ALA A 212 -18.35 -5.70 2.93
N TYR A 213 -18.54 -4.40 2.78
CA TYR A 213 -19.78 -3.74 3.21
C TYR A 213 -20.47 -3.07 2.03
N LYS A 214 -21.81 -3.08 2.04
CA LYS A 214 -22.61 -2.36 1.05
C LYS A 214 -22.48 -0.84 1.20
N GLU A 215 -22.39 -0.39 2.45
CA GLU A 215 -22.21 1.00 2.84
C GLU A 215 -21.02 1.09 3.79
N TRP A 216 -20.55 2.30 4.07
CA TRP A 216 -19.47 2.48 5.03
C TRP A 216 -19.86 1.89 6.41
N PRO A 217 -19.00 1.09 7.06
CA PRO A 217 -19.35 0.43 8.32
C PRO A 217 -19.71 1.43 9.42
N THR A 218 -20.70 1.08 10.24
CA THR A 218 -21.06 1.87 11.43
C THR A 218 -20.03 1.69 12.53
N ASP A 219 -20.07 2.56 13.54
CA ASP A 219 -19.10 2.57 14.62
C ASP A 219 -19.06 1.23 15.40
N GLU A 220 -20.21 0.58 15.55
CA GLU A 220 -20.37 -0.71 16.23
C GLU A 220 -19.82 -1.89 15.42
N GLN A 221 -19.65 -1.71 14.10
CA GLN A 221 -19.08 -2.73 13.22
C GLN A 221 -17.55 -2.66 13.14
N LEU A 222 -16.96 -1.54 13.60
CA LEU A 222 -15.52 -1.34 13.66
C LEU A 222 -14.93 -2.01 14.93
N PRO A 223 -13.68 -2.50 14.87
CA PRO A 223 -13.00 -3.00 16.06
C PRO A 223 -12.87 -1.94 17.15
N ASN A 224 -12.95 -2.39 18.42
CA ASN A 224 -12.57 -1.54 19.54
C ASN A 224 -11.05 -1.27 19.51
N THR A 225 -10.68 -0.02 19.71
CA THR A 225 -9.29 0.46 19.70
C THR A 225 -8.86 1.03 21.07
N GLU A 226 -9.70 0.88 22.09
CA GLU A 226 -9.37 1.24 23.46
C GLU A 226 -8.13 0.47 23.95
N GLY A 227 -7.17 1.18 24.55
CA GLY A 227 -5.90 0.60 25.00
C GLY A 227 -4.92 0.25 23.89
N VAL A 228 -5.27 0.40 22.61
CA VAL A 228 -4.37 0.15 21.48
C VAL A 228 -3.46 1.37 21.26
N PHE A 229 -2.17 1.15 21.04
CA PHE A 229 -1.24 2.23 20.66
C PHE A 229 -1.72 2.92 19.37
N LEU A 230 -1.87 4.24 19.41
CA LEU A 230 -2.47 5.05 18.34
C LEU A 230 -3.95 4.75 18.04
N GLY A 231 -4.66 4.14 18.99
CA GLY A 231 -6.07 3.73 18.85
C GLY A 231 -7.00 4.84 18.33
N ASP A 232 -6.90 6.07 18.84
CA ASP A 232 -7.69 7.21 18.35
C ASP A 232 -7.45 7.51 16.87
N ILE A 233 -6.19 7.51 16.43
CA ILE A 233 -5.83 7.77 15.03
C ILE A 233 -6.35 6.65 14.13
N ILE A 234 -6.17 5.39 14.56
CA ILE A 234 -6.69 4.21 13.85
C ILE A 234 -8.20 4.33 13.68
N ARG A 235 -8.93 4.58 14.77
CA ARG A 235 -10.40 4.70 14.75
C ARG A 235 -10.85 5.82 13.82
N ARG A 236 -10.23 7.00 13.89
CA ARG A 236 -10.56 8.13 13.01
C ARG A 236 -10.20 7.89 11.55
N CYS A 237 -9.26 7.00 11.25
CA CYS A 237 -9.00 6.56 9.87
C CYS A 237 -10.18 5.73 9.34
N TRP A 238 -10.79 4.88 10.18
CA TRP A 238 -11.91 4.02 9.80
C TRP A 238 -13.27 4.71 9.81
N LEU A 239 -13.53 5.68 10.68
CA LEU A 239 -14.83 6.37 10.74
C LEU A 239 -15.16 7.13 9.44
N LYS A 240 -16.41 7.04 8.97
CA LYS A 240 -16.87 7.68 7.72
C LYS A 240 -16.60 9.19 7.72
N ASP A 241 -16.92 9.82 8.84
CA ASP A 241 -16.81 11.24 9.17
C ASP A 241 -15.51 11.58 9.92
N GLY A 242 -14.57 10.63 9.99
CA GLY A 242 -13.24 10.81 10.58
C GLY A 242 -12.30 11.62 9.70
N PHE A 243 -11.05 11.14 9.54
CA PHE A 243 -10.10 11.83 8.66
C PHE A 243 -10.56 11.79 7.20
N SER A 244 -10.65 12.97 6.60
CA SER A 244 -11.03 13.16 5.19
C SER A 244 -9.85 13.31 4.23
N LYS A 245 -8.65 13.59 4.75
CA LYS A 245 -7.41 13.76 3.97
C LYS A 245 -6.24 13.16 4.71
N MET A 246 -5.33 12.50 4.00
CA MET A 246 -4.13 11.91 4.62
C MET A 246 -3.27 12.97 5.33
N LYS A 247 -3.24 14.21 4.84
CA LYS A 247 -2.59 15.35 5.51
C LYS A 247 -3.06 15.56 6.96
N LYS A 248 -4.34 15.32 7.27
CA LYS A 248 -4.85 15.43 8.65
C LYS A 248 -4.32 14.31 9.54
N VAL A 249 -4.15 13.11 8.99
CA VAL A 249 -3.51 11.98 9.68
C VAL A 249 -2.05 12.31 9.99
N CYS A 250 -1.32 12.90 9.03
CA CYS A 250 0.06 13.36 9.23
C CYS A 250 0.15 14.34 10.40
N THR A 251 -0.70 15.38 10.42
CA THR A 251 -0.71 16.36 11.50
C THR A 251 -0.99 15.73 12.87
N ALA A 252 -1.89 14.75 12.94
CA ALA A 252 -2.19 14.04 14.17
C ALA A 252 -0.97 13.24 14.67
N LEU A 253 -0.31 12.48 13.78
CA LEU A 253 0.89 11.71 14.11
C LEU A 253 2.06 12.62 14.54
N GLN A 254 2.28 13.73 13.84
CA GLN A 254 3.33 14.71 14.18
C GLN A 254 3.09 15.34 15.56
N SER A 255 1.83 15.61 15.92
CA SER A 255 1.48 16.19 17.22
C SER A 255 1.86 15.25 18.37
N LEU A 256 1.73 13.94 18.18
CA LEU A 256 2.15 12.93 19.16
C LEU A 256 3.68 12.87 19.29
N GLN A 257 4.41 12.91 18.18
CA GLN A 257 5.89 12.94 18.21
C GLN A 257 6.42 14.15 18.98
N ASN A 258 5.82 15.31 18.77
CA ASN A 258 6.20 16.53 19.46
C ASN A 258 5.92 16.45 20.97
N THR A 259 4.90 15.67 21.36
CA THR A 259 4.57 15.44 22.78
C THR A 259 5.57 14.49 23.43
N GLU A 260 5.93 13.38 22.76
CA GLU A 260 6.98 12.46 23.24
C GLU A 260 8.34 13.16 23.39
N ALA A 261 8.72 13.99 22.43
CA ALA A 261 9.99 14.72 22.47
C ALA A 261 10.07 15.70 23.65
N LYS A 262 8.96 16.36 24.00
CA LYS A 262 8.88 17.27 25.15
C LYS A 262 9.01 16.52 26.48
N TRP A 263 8.44 15.33 26.60
CA TRP A 263 8.55 14.53 27.82
C TRP A 263 9.92 13.86 27.97
N GLY A 264 10.54 13.41 26.87
CA GLY A 264 11.89 12.85 26.89
C GLY A 264 13.00 13.86 27.18
N ALA A 265 12.76 15.15 26.97
CA ALA A 265 13.71 16.23 27.29
C ALA A 265 13.55 16.79 28.72
N ALA A 266 12.53 16.37 29.46
CA ALA A 266 12.20 16.86 30.80
C ALA A 266 12.56 15.87 31.92
N GLY A 267 13.19 14.72 31.59
CA GLY A 267 13.70 13.72 32.52
C GLY A 267 15.19 13.48 32.34
#